data_AF-Q5CU10-F1
#
_entry.id   AF-Q5CU10-F1
#
_cell.length_a   1.000
_cell.length_b   1.000
_cell.length_c   1.000
_cell.angle_alpha   90.00
_cell.angle_beta   90.00
_cell.angle_gamma   90.00
#
_symmetry.space_group_name_H-M   'P 1'
#
loop_
_entity.id
_entity.type
_entity.pdbx_description
1 polymer ?
#
loop_
_entity_poly.entity_id
_entity_poly.type
_entity_poly.pdbx_seq_one_letter_code
_entity_poly.pdbx_strand_id
1 'polypeptide(L)'
;MQSYFLSECPEEPIGSIDVIKSYNRQEILGQNEGCLLALTCWNKSVKFYDPQIPYGASLNDNFKYNPSNESIERSDELQNTSTSVQNTKYISTGKCLQSLQCEYIYLACKFKNDSTIFFGGFNEAVDVINLQDSLYSPRKLVGHLAPVRCLSLLENSSILASGDWNGEVLLTCVNEGSFGSQISKISLPGKVFCMDYSYNEEWLLVGDSLKNMNLINLKKLSSGIEATTPTEVVPNFMKYQLRNICANKHKDVFATSSIEGRVQITSVEKALKGEVNSKESPKDNYAFKCHRTKDNSMMTETIYPVNSVCFHPQFANVLATGGSDASVFLWDTSAKKRLWRNSNFQLVDSDKNLIRVCNESISSLKFHPTLPYLISSCCDTFDQSCRLSSETRDQANDGSNSIPVQRSSIIFHSVHGVKPLE
;
A
#
# COMPACT_ATOMS: atom_id res chain seq x y z
N MET A 1 12.94 -10.57 -14.32
CA MET A 1 11.67 -10.78 -13.59
C MET A 1 10.58 -10.08 -14.36
N GLN A 2 9.41 -10.70 -14.48
CA GLN A 2 8.28 -10.15 -15.23
C GLN A 2 7.36 -9.38 -14.27
N SER A 3 6.82 -8.26 -14.75
CA SER A 3 5.72 -7.56 -14.09
C SER A 3 4.43 -7.80 -14.86
N TYR A 4 3.31 -7.86 -14.15
CA TYR A 4 1.98 -8.06 -14.73
C TYR A 4 1.09 -6.86 -14.40
N PHE A 5 0.11 -6.58 -15.24
CA PHE A 5 -0.77 -5.42 -15.09
C PHE A 5 -2.22 -5.82 -14.99
N LEU A 6 -2.98 -5.15 -14.13
CA LEU A 6 -4.42 -5.37 -14.07
C LEU A 6 -5.09 -4.84 -15.34
N SER A 7 -5.73 -5.72 -16.11
CA SER A 7 -6.30 -5.42 -17.43
C SER A 7 -7.37 -4.33 -17.40
N GLU A 8 -8.29 -4.42 -16.44
CA GLU A 8 -9.45 -3.54 -16.27
C GLU A 8 -9.25 -2.56 -15.11
N CYS A 9 -8.05 -1.99 -14.99
CA CYS A 9 -7.75 -1.01 -13.94
C CYS A 9 -8.57 0.28 -14.15
N PRO A 10 -9.14 0.88 -13.07
CA PRO A 10 -9.77 2.20 -13.14
C PRO A 10 -8.80 3.25 -13.67
N GLU A 11 -9.33 4.26 -14.36
CA GLU A 11 -8.54 5.39 -14.89
C GLU A 11 -8.26 6.43 -13.81
N GLU A 12 -9.14 6.47 -12.80
CA GLU A 12 -9.21 7.47 -11.76
C GLU A 12 -8.31 7.15 -10.57
N PRO A 13 -7.91 8.16 -9.77
CA PRO A 13 -7.01 7.94 -8.63
C PRO A 13 -7.55 6.89 -7.66
N ILE A 14 -6.64 6.03 -7.21
CA ILE A 14 -6.95 4.94 -6.28
C ILE A 14 -6.79 5.48 -4.86
N GLY A 15 -7.83 5.35 -4.03
CA GLY A 15 -7.81 5.75 -2.62
C GLY A 15 -7.03 4.74 -1.77
N SER A 16 -7.35 3.46 -1.91
CA SER A 16 -6.78 2.37 -1.12
C SER A 16 -6.93 1.03 -1.83
N ILE A 17 -6.03 0.11 -1.51
CA ILE A 17 -6.07 -1.28 -1.94
C ILE A 17 -5.94 -2.20 -0.73
N ASP A 18 -6.66 -3.31 -0.75
CA ASP A 18 -6.43 -4.43 0.18
C ASP A 18 -6.58 -5.75 -0.56
N VAL A 19 -5.85 -6.76 -0.10
CA VAL A 19 -5.84 -8.09 -0.71
C VAL A 19 -5.94 -9.16 0.35
N ILE A 20 -6.73 -10.19 0.10
CA ILE A 20 -6.91 -11.33 1.01
C ILE A 20 -6.87 -12.65 0.24
N LYS A 21 -6.47 -13.73 0.92
CA LYS A 21 -6.63 -15.09 0.40
C LYS A 21 -8.13 -15.46 0.42
N SER A 22 -8.62 -16.04 -0.66
CA SER A 22 -10.02 -16.47 -0.79
C SER A 22 -10.08 -17.99 -0.93
N TYR A 23 -10.97 -18.62 -0.14
CA TYR A 23 -11.09 -20.08 -0.04
C TYR A 23 -12.39 -20.61 -0.70
N ASN A 24 -13.43 -19.77 -0.84
CA ASN A 24 -14.73 -20.16 -1.40
C ASN A 24 -14.82 -20.01 -2.93
N ARG A 25 -13.94 -20.66 -3.70
CA ARG A 25 -13.89 -20.57 -5.18
C ARG A 25 -14.27 -21.81 -5.97
N GLN A 26 -14.57 -22.93 -5.30
CA GLN A 26 -14.81 -24.21 -6.00
C GLN A 26 -15.90 -24.13 -7.07
N GLU A 27 -16.94 -23.31 -6.87
CA GLU A 27 -18.09 -23.26 -7.78
C GLU A 27 -17.85 -22.48 -9.08
N ILE A 28 -16.82 -21.63 -9.16
CA ILE A 28 -16.69 -20.66 -10.27
C ILE A 28 -15.55 -21.00 -11.24
N LEU A 29 -14.42 -21.54 -10.75
CA LEU A 29 -13.18 -21.64 -11.55
C LEU A 29 -12.39 -22.95 -11.38
N GLY A 30 -12.87 -23.90 -10.56
CA GLY A 30 -12.21 -25.20 -10.39
C GLY A 30 -10.83 -25.17 -9.72
N GLN A 31 -10.45 -24.08 -9.04
CA GLN A 31 -9.22 -23.97 -8.25
C GLN A 31 -9.53 -23.64 -6.78
N ASN A 32 -8.82 -24.34 -5.87
CA ASN A 32 -9.04 -24.26 -4.43
C ASN A 32 -8.32 -23.08 -3.75
N GLU A 33 -7.42 -22.36 -4.44
CA GLU A 33 -6.69 -21.22 -3.88
C GLU A 33 -6.77 -20.00 -4.82
N GLY A 34 -7.24 -18.87 -4.30
CA GLY A 34 -7.25 -17.59 -5.02
C GLY A 34 -7.01 -16.39 -4.09
N CYS A 35 -6.99 -15.19 -4.64
CA CYS A 35 -6.98 -13.95 -3.86
C CYS A 35 -8.07 -12.99 -4.33
N LEU A 36 -8.59 -12.18 -3.41
CA LEU A 36 -9.50 -11.08 -3.74
C LEU A 36 -8.75 -9.78 -3.52
N LEU A 37 -8.79 -8.90 -4.53
CA LEU A 37 -8.24 -7.56 -4.49
C LEU A 37 -9.39 -6.56 -4.52
N ALA A 38 -9.47 -5.71 -3.51
CA ALA A 38 -10.39 -4.58 -3.47
C ALA A 38 -9.63 -3.28 -3.77
N LEU A 39 -10.26 -2.41 -4.54
CA LEU A 39 -9.80 -1.06 -4.87
C LEU A 39 -10.90 -0.06 -4.54
N THR A 40 -10.56 1.04 -3.90
CA THR A 40 -11.42 2.22 -3.76
C THR A 40 -10.93 3.32 -4.69
N CYS A 41 -11.84 4.06 -5.31
CA CYS A 41 -11.53 5.05 -6.33
C CYS A 41 -12.16 6.42 -6.03
N TRP A 42 -11.51 7.49 -6.47
CA TRP A 42 -11.97 8.86 -6.25
C TRP A 42 -13.23 9.25 -7.04
N ASN A 43 -13.59 8.47 -8.07
CA ASN A 43 -14.87 8.58 -8.76
C ASN A 43 -16.05 7.93 -8.00
N LYS A 44 -15.88 7.67 -6.70
CA LYS A 44 -16.85 6.99 -5.83
C LYS A 44 -17.16 5.56 -6.28
N SER A 45 -16.22 4.89 -6.95
CA SER A 45 -16.37 3.47 -7.25
C SER A 45 -15.53 2.59 -6.32
N VAL A 46 -16.04 1.40 -6.05
CA VAL A 46 -15.31 0.31 -5.38
C VAL A 46 -15.30 -0.88 -6.32
N LYS A 47 -14.13 -1.45 -6.57
CA LYS A 47 -13.97 -2.55 -7.51
C LYS A 47 -13.31 -3.75 -6.85
N PHE A 48 -13.82 -4.93 -7.16
CA PHE A 48 -13.31 -6.21 -6.69
C PHE A 48 -12.76 -6.98 -7.88
N TYR A 49 -11.58 -7.55 -7.70
CA TYR A 49 -10.88 -8.31 -8.72
C TYR A 49 -10.52 -9.68 -8.19
N ASP A 50 -10.52 -10.62 -9.11
CA ASP A 50 -9.75 -11.85 -9.02
C ASP A 50 -8.45 -11.63 -9.81
N PRO A 51 -7.30 -11.42 -9.15
CA PRO A 51 -6.00 -11.39 -9.81
C PRO A 51 -5.62 -12.80 -10.26
N GLN A 52 -6.16 -13.26 -11.39
CA GLN A 52 -5.63 -14.44 -12.06
C GLN A 52 -4.28 -14.08 -12.67
N ILE A 53 -3.22 -14.41 -11.94
CA ILE A 53 -1.84 -14.26 -12.42
C ILE A 53 -1.40 -15.64 -12.91
N PRO A 54 -0.90 -15.79 -14.15
CA PRO A 54 -0.38 -17.06 -14.64
C PRO A 54 0.76 -17.53 -13.75
N TYR A 55 0.47 -18.46 -12.85
CA TYR A 55 1.49 -19.14 -12.07
C TYR A 55 1.89 -20.42 -12.82
N GLY A 56 3.10 -20.44 -13.38
CA GLY A 56 3.65 -21.66 -13.96
C GLY A 56 3.07 -22.13 -15.31
N ALA A 57 2.61 -21.22 -16.18
CA ALA A 57 2.44 -21.59 -17.59
C ALA A 57 3.82 -21.98 -18.15
N SER A 58 3.94 -23.24 -18.57
CA SER A 58 5.12 -23.79 -19.23
C SER A 58 5.68 -22.83 -20.29
N LEU A 59 6.85 -22.24 -20.00
CA LEU A 59 7.75 -21.69 -21.02
C LEU A 59 8.33 -22.86 -21.82
N ASN A 60 7.49 -23.52 -22.62
CA ASN A 60 7.87 -24.37 -23.75
C ASN A 60 6.83 -24.11 -24.84
N ASP A 61 7.06 -23.07 -25.62
CA ASP A 61 7.61 -23.26 -26.96
C ASP A 61 8.09 -21.90 -27.50
N ASN A 62 9.37 -21.84 -27.86
CA ASN A 62 10.09 -20.77 -28.58
C ASN A 62 11.02 -19.78 -27.83
N PHE A 63 11.37 -19.98 -26.56
CA PHE A 63 12.50 -19.23 -25.97
C PHE A 63 13.49 -20.16 -25.27
N LYS A 64 14.36 -20.82 -26.06
CA LYS A 64 15.56 -21.48 -25.52
C LYS A 64 16.54 -20.41 -25.05
N TYR A 65 16.70 -20.30 -23.73
CA TYR A 65 17.83 -19.64 -23.09
C TYR A 65 19.12 -20.41 -23.42
N ASN A 66 20.08 -19.77 -24.08
CA ASN A 66 21.38 -20.34 -24.41
C ASN A 66 22.41 -19.84 -23.38
N PRO A 67 22.97 -20.70 -22.51
CA PRO A 67 23.76 -20.27 -21.36
C PRO A 67 25.23 -19.98 -21.67
N SER A 68 25.62 -19.84 -22.95
CA SER A 68 27.03 -19.72 -23.35
C SER A 68 27.49 -18.30 -23.70
N ASN A 69 26.65 -17.27 -23.55
CA ASN A 69 27.10 -15.89 -23.76
C ASN A 69 26.80 -15.02 -22.55
N GLU A 70 27.80 -14.21 -22.22
CA GLU A 70 27.79 -13.08 -21.28
C GLU A 70 28.21 -13.40 -19.84
N SER A 71 29.51 -13.66 -19.70
CA SER A 71 30.29 -12.96 -18.68
C SER A 71 30.16 -11.44 -18.92
N ILE A 72 29.30 -10.76 -18.17
CA ILE A 72 29.28 -9.28 -18.17
C ILE A 72 30.12 -8.81 -17.00
N GLU A 73 31.36 -8.42 -17.33
CA GLU A 73 32.13 -7.50 -16.50
C GLU A 73 31.34 -6.21 -16.31
N ARG A 74 31.29 -5.73 -15.06
CA ARG A 74 30.79 -4.40 -14.75
C ARG A 74 31.73 -3.37 -15.36
N SER A 75 31.23 -2.51 -16.23
CA SER A 75 31.90 -1.25 -16.58
C SER A 75 30.97 -0.07 -16.29
N ASP A 76 31.41 0.76 -15.35
CA ASP A 76 30.92 2.12 -15.16
C ASP A 76 31.41 2.98 -16.34
N GLU A 77 30.56 3.27 -17.33
CA GLU A 77 30.76 4.46 -18.20
C GLU A 77 29.50 4.79 -19.02
N LEU A 78 29.20 6.10 -19.08
CA LEU A 78 28.13 6.70 -19.88
C LEU A 78 28.54 6.72 -21.37
N GLN A 79 27.81 6.00 -22.24
CA GLN A 79 27.76 6.34 -23.67
C GLN A 79 26.37 6.14 -24.27
N ASN A 80 25.94 7.17 -25.00
CA ASN A 80 24.83 7.18 -25.94
C ASN A 80 25.11 6.22 -27.10
N THR A 81 24.15 5.36 -27.46
CA THR A 81 23.50 5.26 -28.80
C THR A 81 22.83 3.88 -28.98
N SER A 82 21.62 3.94 -29.56
CA SER A 82 20.87 2.85 -30.23
C SER A 82 20.79 1.49 -29.52
N THR A 83 19.86 1.35 -28.57
CA THR A 83 19.44 0.06 -28.06
C THR A 83 18.29 -0.52 -28.90
N SER A 84 18.53 -1.69 -29.47
CA SER A 84 17.47 -2.59 -29.92
C SER A 84 16.61 -2.95 -28.70
N VAL A 85 15.35 -2.50 -28.73
CA VAL A 85 14.37 -2.76 -27.68
C VAL A 85 14.09 -4.26 -27.65
N GLN A 86 14.63 -4.96 -26.65
CA GLN A 86 14.12 -6.28 -26.29
C GLN A 86 12.67 -6.09 -25.82
N ASN A 87 11.72 -6.42 -26.68
CA ASN A 87 10.29 -6.41 -26.37
C ASN A 87 9.99 -7.40 -25.23
N THR A 88 10.03 -6.92 -23.98
CA THR A 88 9.43 -7.65 -22.86
C THR A 88 7.91 -7.65 -23.05
N LYS A 89 7.37 -8.81 -23.45
CA LYS A 89 5.92 -9.02 -23.62
C LYS A 89 5.26 -9.05 -22.24
N TYR A 90 4.42 -8.07 -21.93
CA TYR A 90 3.66 -8.00 -20.69
C TYR A 90 2.34 -8.77 -20.84
N ILE A 91 1.90 -9.42 -19.76
CA ILE A 91 0.62 -10.14 -19.72
C ILE A 91 -0.33 -9.34 -18.81
N SER A 92 -1.47 -8.93 -19.36
CA SER A 92 -2.56 -8.35 -18.58
C SER A 92 -3.22 -9.46 -17.76
N THR A 93 -3.36 -9.25 -16.45
CA THR A 93 -3.93 -10.20 -15.50
C THR A 93 -5.16 -9.62 -14.84
N GLY A 94 -5.96 -10.51 -14.24
CA GLY A 94 -7.06 -10.15 -13.37
C GLY A 94 -8.33 -9.66 -14.06
N LYS A 95 -9.45 -10.26 -13.67
CA LYS A 95 -10.82 -9.94 -14.12
C LYS A 95 -11.52 -9.11 -13.05
N CYS A 96 -12.21 -8.04 -13.43
CA CYS A 96 -13.11 -7.36 -12.50
C CYS A 96 -14.31 -8.28 -12.23
N LEU A 97 -14.49 -8.65 -10.97
CA LEU A 97 -15.62 -9.47 -10.52
C LEU A 97 -16.86 -8.61 -10.34
N GLN A 98 -16.69 -7.45 -9.71
CA GLN A 98 -17.78 -6.54 -9.37
C GLN A 98 -17.26 -5.11 -9.29
N SER A 99 -18.05 -4.17 -9.81
CA SER A 99 -17.83 -2.73 -9.68
C SER A 99 -19.07 -2.10 -9.06
N LEU A 100 -18.89 -1.41 -7.95
CA LEU A 100 -19.95 -0.75 -7.20
C LEU A 100 -19.80 0.75 -7.34
N GLN A 101 -20.89 1.42 -7.70
CA GLN A 101 -20.97 2.87 -7.61
C GLN A 101 -21.51 3.23 -6.23
N CYS A 102 -20.75 4.02 -5.48
CA CYS A 102 -21.08 4.44 -4.13
C CYS A 102 -21.46 5.93 -4.11
N GLU A 103 -22.11 6.34 -3.02
CA GLU A 103 -22.48 7.74 -2.80
C GLU A 103 -21.27 8.61 -2.42
N TYR A 104 -20.26 8.01 -1.78
CA TYR A 104 -19.11 8.67 -1.19
C TYR A 104 -17.78 8.12 -1.72
N ILE A 105 -16.73 8.91 -1.53
CA ILE A 105 -15.35 8.48 -1.81
C ILE A 105 -14.80 7.80 -0.55
N TYR A 106 -14.29 6.57 -0.72
CA TYR A 106 -13.60 5.84 0.33
C TYR A 106 -12.07 6.03 0.23
N LEU A 107 -11.45 6.31 1.37
CA LEU A 107 -10.01 6.56 1.52
C LEU A 107 -9.25 5.32 2.01
N ALA A 108 -9.96 4.35 2.62
CA ALA A 108 -9.42 3.12 3.12
C ALA A 108 -10.39 1.97 2.89
N CYS A 109 -9.86 0.79 2.57
CA CYS A 109 -10.61 -0.46 2.59
C CYS A 109 -9.83 -1.53 3.34
N LYS A 110 -10.54 -2.44 4.03
CA LYS A 110 -9.92 -3.55 4.77
C LYS A 110 -10.80 -4.78 4.74
N PHE A 111 -10.29 -5.90 4.24
CA PHE A 111 -10.99 -7.17 4.31
C PHE A 111 -11.00 -7.73 5.72
N LYS A 112 -12.13 -8.29 6.14
CA LYS A 112 -12.24 -9.17 7.31
C LYS A 112 -12.00 -10.63 6.93
N ASN A 113 -12.61 -11.03 5.82
CA ASN A 113 -12.58 -12.37 5.25
C ASN A 113 -13.02 -12.26 3.77
N ASP A 114 -13.28 -13.39 3.11
CA ASP A 114 -13.70 -13.43 1.71
C ASP A 114 -15.16 -13.00 1.48
N SER A 115 -15.95 -12.80 2.53
CA SER A 115 -17.31 -12.29 2.45
C SER A 115 -17.44 -10.84 2.88
N THR A 116 -16.60 -10.33 3.77
CA THR A 116 -16.86 -9.07 4.48
C THR A 116 -15.69 -8.11 4.31
N ILE A 117 -16.00 -6.89 3.89
CA ILE A 117 -15.03 -5.80 3.72
C ILE A 117 -15.55 -4.51 4.36
N PHE A 118 -14.63 -3.76 4.96
CA PHE A 118 -14.88 -2.46 5.57
C PHE A 118 -14.34 -1.32 4.71
N PHE A 119 -15.02 -0.18 4.74
CA PHE A 119 -14.63 1.04 4.04
C PHE A 119 -14.68 2.24 4.98
N GLY A 120 -13.66 3.10 4.92
CA GLY A 120 -13.65 4.39 5.62
C GLY A 120 -13.41 5.50 4.62
N GLY A 121 -14.13 6.62 4.73
CA GLY A 121 -14.02 7.70 3.77
C GLY A 121 -14.70 9.00 4.16
N PHE A 122 -15.08 9.78 3.16
CA PHE A 122 -15.72 11.09 3.29
C PHE A 122 -17.19 11.03 3.74
N ASN A 123 -17.74 9.84 3.92
CA ASN A 123 -19.02 9.59 4.55
C ASN A 123 -19.00 9.78 6.08
N GLU A 124 -17.82 10.13 6.66
CA GLU A 124 -17.63 10.33 8.10
C GLU A 124 -18.06 9.09 8.91
N ALA A 125 -17.83 7.92 8.33
CA ALA A 125 -18.24 6.65 8.91
C ALA A 125 -17.35 5.51 8.39
N VAL A 126 -17.41 4.39 9.11
CA VAL A 126 -17.02 3.10 8.55
C VAL A 126 -18.27 2.44 8.01
N ASP A 127 -18.23 2.05 6.74
CA ASP A 127 -19.25 1.22 6.12
C ASP A 127 -18.75 -0.22 5.97
N VAL A 128 -19.67 -1.17 5.88
CA VAL A 128 -19.41 -2.58 5.64
C VAL A 128 -20.22 -3.07 4.44
N ILE A 129 -19.62 -3.94 3.63
CA ILE A 129 -20.30 -4.71 2.60
C ILE A 129 -20.10 -6.19 2.88
N ASN A 130 -21.18 -6.97 2.77
CA ASN A 130 -21.10 -8.41 2.61
C ASN A 130 -21.19 -8.75 1.12
N LEU A 131 -20.15 -9.39 0.58
CA LEU A 131 -20.03 -9.79 -0.82
C LEU A 131 -20.94 -10.98 -1.19
N GLN A 132 -21.58 -11.59 -0.20
CA GLN A 132 -22.66 -12.57 -0.41
C GLN A 132 -24.03 -11.90 -0.55
N ASP A 133 -24.18 -10.64 -0.11
CA ASP A 133 -25.42 -9.91 -0.33
C ASP A 133 -25.56 -9.56 -1.81
N SER A 134 -26.64 -10.02 -2.44
CA SER A 134 -26.94 -9.76 -3.86
C SER A 134 -27.01 -8.28 -4.23
N LEU A 135 -27.29 -7.41 -3.26
CA LEU A 135 -27.40 -5.97 -3.46
C LEU A 135 -26.05 -5.24 -3.38
N TYR A 136 -25.01 -5.88 -2.82
CA TYR A 136 -23.67 -5.30 -2.63
C TYR A 136 -23.69 -3.86 -2.07
N SER A 137 -24.65 -3.54 -1.21
CA SER A 137 -24.88 -2.17 -0.75
C SER A 137 -24.03 -1.86 0.50
N PRO A 138 -23.21 -0.78 0.49
CA PRO A 138 -22.55 -0.30 1.69
C PRO A 138 -23.55 0.02 2.80
N ARG A 139 -23.32 -0.50 4.02
CA ARG A 139 -24.10 -0.20 5.21
C ARG A 139 -23.22 0.42 6.28
N LYS A 140 -23.69 1.49 6.92
CA LYS A 140 -22.98 2.11 8.02
C LYS A 140 -22.78 1.14 9.19
N LEU A 141 -21.53 0.97 9.61
CA LEU A 141 -21.12 0.19 10.78
C LEU A 141 -20.99 1.10 12.01
N VAL A 142 -20.20 2.17 11.90
CA VAL A 142 -19.95 3.14 12.98
C VAL A 142 -19.73 4.54 12.42
N GLY A 143 -20.14 5.58 13.14
CA GLY A 143 -19.97 6.98 12.75
C GLY A 143 -18.75 7.64 13.37
N HIS A 144 -18.14 8.55 12.64
CA HIS A 144 -17.02 9.41 13.03
C HIS A 144 -17.42 10.89 12.96
N LEU A 145 -16.56 11.79 13.45
CA LEU A 145 -16.77 13.25 13.39
C LEU A 145 -16.12 13.91 12.17
N ALA A 146 -15.35 13.16 11.40
CA ALA A 146 -14.66 13.61 10.20
C ALA A 146 -14.38 12.42 9.26
N PRO A 147 -13.87 12.66 8.04
CA PRO A 147 -13.52 11.58 7.13
C PRO A 147 -12.55 10.55 7.74
N VAL A 148 -12.87 9.27 7.55
CA VAL A 148 -12.05 8.15 8.06
C VAL A 148 -10.90 7.90 7.10
N ARG A 149 -9.67 8.02 7.60
CA ARG A 149 -8.45 7.98 6.80
C ARG A 149 -7.82 6.60 6.71
N CYS A 150 -7.87 5.83 7.79
CA CYS A 150 -7.21 4.54 7.86
C CYS A 150 -8.03 3.54 8.68
N LEU A 151 -7.89 2.27 8.30
CA LEU A 151 -8.49 1.13 8.95
C LEU A 151 -7.40 0.12 9.30
N SER A 152 -7.53 -0.52 10.44
CA SER A 152 -6.65 -1.60 10.88
C SER A 152 -7.50 -2.67 11.55
N LEU A 153 -7.48 -3.88 11.01
CA LEU A 153 -8.23 -5.01 11.55
C LEU A 153 -7.28 -5.87 12.38
N LEU A 154 -7.60 -6.01 13.66
CA LEU A 154 -6.92 -6.91 14.57
C LEU A 154 -7.61 -8.28 14.45
N GLU A 155 -6.93 -9.22 13.82
CA GLU A 155 -7.51 -10.48 13.36
C GLU A 155 -7.88 -11.41 14.53
N ASN A 156 -7.02 -11.52 15.54
CA ASN A 156 -7.23 -12.44 16.67
C ASN A 156 -8.29 -11.91 17.64
N SER A 157 -8.28 -10.61 17.91
CA SER A 157 -9.25 -9.96 18.80
C SER A 157 -10.56 -9.60 18.09
N SER A 158 -10.60 -9.67 16.75
CA SER A 158 -11.75 -9.25 15.93
C SER A 158 -12.24 -7.84 16.27
N ILE A 159 -11.27 -6.93 16.36
CA ILE A 159 -11.49 -5.51 16.58
C ILE A 159 -11.09 -4.77 15.31
N LEU A 160 -11.98 -3.92 14.82
CA LEU A 160 -11.68 -2.95 13.77
C LEU A 160 -11.33 -1.62 14.42
N ALA A 161 -10.09 -1.18 14.25
CA ALA A 161 -9.66 0.17 14.56
C ALA A 161 -9.86 1.07 13.34
N SER A 162 -10.50 2.22 13.53
CA SER A 162 -10.70 3.26 12.51
C SER A 162 -10.23 4.61 13.02
N GLY A 163 -9.53 5.37 12.19
CA GLY A 163 -8.97 6.67 12.55
C GLY A 163 -9.38 7.78 11.59
N ASP A 164 -9.77 8.93 12.11
CA ASP A 164 -10.30 10.06 11.32
C ASP A 164 -9.45 11.34 11.37
N TRP A 165 -9.86 12.32 10.58
CA TRP A 165 -9.22 13.63 10.51
C TRP A 165 -9.63 14.64 11.59
N ASN A 166 -10.50 14.25 12.52
CA ASN A 166 -10.73 15.00 13.75
C ASN A 166 -9.77 14.57 14.87
N GLY A 167 -8.95 13.54 14.62
CA GLY A 167 -8.04 12.98 15.62
C GLY A 167 -8.71 11.96 16.53
N GLU A 168 -9.80 11.33 16.10
CA GLU A 168 -10.44 10.27 16.85
C GLU A 168 -10.07 8.89 16.29
N VAL A 169 -9.80 7.96 17.20
CA VAL A 169 -9.65 6.53 16.90
C VAL A 169 -10.80 5.79 17.58
N LEU A 170 -11.59 5.07 16.79
CA LEU A 170 -12.65 4.21 17.29
C LEU A 170 -12.22 2.75 17.20
N LEU A 171 -12.47 2.01 18.27
CA LEU A 171 -12.32 0.57 18.32
C LEU A 171 -13.72 -0.04 18.27
N THR A 172 -13.99 -0.84 17.25
CA THR A 172 -15.30 -1.42 16.99
C THR A 172 -15.19 -2.94 16.98
N CYS A 173 -16.07 -3.61 17.72
CA CYS A 173 -16.14 -5.06 17.70
C CYS A 173 -16.71 -5.54 16.37
N VAL A 174 -16.04 -6.52 15.74
CA VAL A 174 -16.49 -7.16 14.51
C VAL A 174 -16.64 -8.67 14.66
N ASN A 175 -16.85 -9.13 15.89
CA ASN A 175 -17.31 -10.48 16.20
C ASN A 175 -18.81 -10.64 15.91
N GLU A 176 -19.25 -11.85 15.59
CA GLU A 176 -20.65 -12.13 15.22
C GLU A 176 -21.65 -11.71 16.31
N GLY A 177 -21.33 -11.91 17.60
CA GLY A 177 -22.25 -11.62 18.71
C GLY A 177 -22.40 -10.15 19.09
N SER A 178 -21.49 -9.28 18.65
CA SER A 178 -21.48 -7.85 19.01
C SER A 178 -21.00 -6.97 17.85
N PHE A 179 -21.34 -7.37 16.63
CA PHE A 179 -20.89 -6.76 15.40
C PHE A 179 -21.34 -5.30 15.30
N GLY A 180 -20.38 -4.38 15.17
CA GLY A 180 -20.63 -2.93 15.12
C GLY A 180 -20.69 -2.24 16.48
N SER A 181 -20.57 -2.98 17.59
CA SER A 181 -20.51 -2.35 18.92
C SER A 181 -19.22 -1.56 19.09
N GLN A 182 -19.33 -0.30 19.51
CA GLN A 182 -18.17 0.50 19.89
C GLN A 182 -17.58 -0.04 21.21
N ILE A 183 -16.27 -0.29 21.22
CA ILE A 183 -15.48 -0.73 22.38
C ILE A 183 -14.84 0.48 23.06
N SER A 184 -14.27 1.39 22.27
CA SER A 184 -13.53 2.54 22.81
C SER A 184 -13.51 3.68 21.81
N LYS A 185 -13.46 4.91 22.33
CA LYS A 185 -13.26 6.13 21.58
C LYS A 185 -12.08 6.89 22.17
N ILE A 186 -11.03 7.06 21.39
CA ILE A 186 -9.73 7.59 21.83
C ILE A 186 -9.45 8.90 21.10
N SER A 187 -9.22 9.97 21.86
CA SER A 187 -8.88 11.28 21.31
C SER A 187 -7.37 11.47 21.23
N LEU A 188 -6.87 11.85 20.06
CA LEU A 188 -5.46 12.13 19.79
C LEU A 188 -5.19 13.65 19.71
N PRO A 189 -3.93 14.09 19.90
CA PRO A 189 -3.55 15.49 19.77
C PRO A 189 -3.73 16.09 18.36
N GLY A 190 -3.73 15.25 17.33
CA GLY A 190 -3.81 15.66 15.93
C GLY A 190 -4.56 14.66 15.06
N LYS A 191 -4.74 15.01 13.78
CA LYS A 191 -5.47 14.19 12.80
C LYS A 191 -4.80 12.83 12.64
N VAL A 192 -5.57 11.76 12.53
CA VAL A 192 -5.02 10.43 12.26
C VAL A 192 -4.54 10.34 10.82
N PHE A 193 -3.26 10.02 10.61
CA PHE A 193 -2.69 9.87 9.27
C PHE A 193 -2.40 8.44 8.88
N CYS A 194 -1.99 7.60 9.83
CA CYS A 194 -1.65 6.21 9.58
C CYS A 194 -1.75 5.39 10.86
N MET A 195 -2.01 4.09 10.72
CA MET A 195 -2.29 3.19 11.83
C MET A 195 -1.98 1.74 11.45
N ASP A 196 -1.44 0.97 12.39
CA ASP A 196 -1.29 -0.49 12.34
C ASP A 196 -1.19 -1.03 13.78
N TYR A 197 -1.17 -2.35 13.96
CA TYR A 197 -1.09 -3.01 15.27
C TYR A 197 0.18 -3.88 15.39
N SER A 198 0.74 -3.94 16.59
CA SER A 198 1.92 -4.76 16.91
C SER A 198 1.67 -6.24 16.61
N TYR A 199 2.75 -7.01 16.41
CA TYR A 199 2.67 -8.43 16.03
C TYR A 199 1.75 -9.27 16.94
N ASN A 200 1.73 -8.93 18.24
CA ASN A 200 0.97 -9.64 19.27
C ASN A 200 -0.41 -9.02 19.57
N GLU A 201 -0.88 -8.05 18.77
CA GLU A 201 -2.13 -7.31 19.00
C GLU A 201 -2.24 -6.63 20.39
N GLU A 202 -1.11 -6.36 21.04
CA GLU A 202 -1.10 -5.68 22.34
C GLU A 202 -1.12 -4.15 22.20
N TRP A 203 -0.57 -3.63 21.12
CA TRP A 203 -0.40 -2.20 20.90
C TRP A 203 -0.98 -1.78 19.55
N LEU A 204 -1.86 -0.79 19.57
CA LEU A 204 -2.22 -0.04 18.38
C LEU A 204 -1.28 1.15 18.25
N LEU A 205 -0.67 1.28 17.08
CA LEU A 205 0.32 2.29 16.74
C LEU A 205 -0.33 3.32 15.82
N VAL A 206 -0.37 4.59 16.22
CA VAL A 206 -1.07 5.64 15.47
C VAL A 206 -0.21 6.86 15.26
N GLY A 207 0.08 7.18 14.00
CA GLY A 207 0.80 8.38 13.60
C GLY A 207 -0.16 9.54 13.34
N ASP A 208 0.07 10.67 13.99
CA ASP A 208 -0.79 11.86 13.86
C ASP A 208 -0.18 13.00 13.03
N SER A 209 -0.98 14.04 12.78
CA SER A 209 -0.57 15.22 12.01
C SER A 209 0.45 16.11 12.70
N LEU A 210 0.65 15.98 14.02
CA LEU A 210 1.66 16.71 14.78
C LEU A 210 3.00 15.97 14.82
N LYS A 211 3.10 14.85 14.07
CA LYS A 211 4.26 13.98 13.96
C LYS A 211 4.51 13.16 15.22
N ASN A 212 3.49 12.94 16.05
CA ASN A 212 3.63 12.07 17.20
C ASN A 212 3.37 10.61 16.80
N MET A 213 3.94 9.69 17.58
CA MET A 213 3.54 8.30 17.60
C MET A 213 2.72 8.06 18.87
N ASN A 214 1.46 7.70 18.71
CA ASN A 214 0.54 7.41 19.80
C ASN A 214 0.44 5.89 19.94
N LEU A 215 0.76 5.37 21.13
CA LEU A 215 0.68 3.95 21.45
C LEU A 215 -0.50 3.72 22.39
N ILE A 216 -1.43 2.86 21.97
CA ILE A 216 -2.63 2.51 22.73
C ILE A 216 -2.51 1.06 23.16
N ASN A 217 -2.54 0.80 24.46
CA ASN A 217 -2.53 -0.56 25.00
C ASN A 217 -3.91 -1.19 24.85
N LEU A 218 -3.98 -2.25 24.05
CA LEU A 218 -5.21 -2.96 23.73
C LEU A 218 -5.58 -4.01 24.79
N LYS A 219 -4.62 -4.52 25.57
CA LYS A 219 -4.91 -5.45 26.68
C LYS A 219 -5.73 -4.79 27.78
N LYS A 220 -5.54 -3.49 28.04
CA LYS A 220 -6.37 -2.74 29.01
C LYS A 220 -7.86 -2.74 28.65
N LEU A 221 -8.19 -2.89 27.37
CA LEU A 221 -9.59 -2.99 26.92
C LEU A 221 -10.24 -4.31 27.33
N SER A 222 -9.47 -5.41 27.34
CA SER A 222 -9.95 -6.72 27.80
C SER A 222 -10.30 -6.74 29.29
N SER A 223 -9.75 -5.80 30.08
CA SER A 223 -10.12 -5.60 31.49
C SER A 223 -11.35 -4.71 31.70
N GLY A 224 -12.06 -4.32 30.63
CA GLY A 224 -13.28 -3.51 30.70
C GLY A 224 -13.04 -2.01 30.96
N ILE A 225 -11.79 -1.55 30.84
CA ILE A 225 -11.44 -0.13 30.96
C ILE A 225 -11.45 0.47 29.56
N GLU A 226 -12.41 1.35 29.28
CA GLU A 226 -12.41 2.13 28.04
C GLU A 226 -11.17 3.03 28.00
N ALA A 227 -10.39 2.92 26.93
CA ALA A 227 -9.30 3.84 26.67
C ALA A 227 -9.88 5.11 26.01
N THR A 228 -9.73 6.26 26.67
CA THR A 228 -10.15 7.57 26.12
C THR A 228 -8.98 8.38 25.58
N THR A 229 -7.76 8.05 25.99
CA THR A 229 -6.51 8.68 25.54
C THR A 229 -5.45 7.63 25.21
N PRO A 230 -4.42 7.95 24.42
CA PRO A 230 -3.27 7.10 24.22
C PRO A 230 -2.63 6.70 25.55
N THR A 231 -2.05 5.50 25.60
CA THR A 231 -1.29 5.05 26.77
C THR A 231 0.07 5.74 26.83
N GLU A 232 0.68 5.97 25.67
CA GLU A 232 1.93 6.71 25.53
C GLU A 232 1.89 7.57 24.26
N VAL A 233 2.47 8.77 24.32
CA VAL A 233 2.59 9.68 23.17
C VAL A 233 4.05 10.08 23.03
N VAL A 234 4.70 9.60 21.97
CA VAL A 234 6.07 9.97 21.64
C VAL A 234 6.06 11.19 20.72
N PRO A 235 6.39 12.40 21.20
CA PRO A 235 6.32 13.60 20.40
C PRO A 235 7.45 13.66 19.37
N ASN A 236 7.21 14.32 18.24
CA ASN A 236 8.20 14.49 17.17
C ASN A 236 8.91 13.17 16.77
N PHE A 237 8.14 12.09 16.64
CA PHE A 237 8.64 10.75 16.31
C PHE A 237 9.47 10.75 15.01
N MET A 238 9.05 11.57 14.03
CA MET A 238 9.83 11.89 12.82
C MET A 238 10.00 13.40 12.70
N LYS A 239 11.08 13.83 12.04
CA LYS A 239 11.34 15.26 11.77
C LYS A 239 10.24 15.88 10.91
N TYR A 240 9.75 15.13 9.92
CA TYR A 240 8.71 15.53 8.98
C TYR A 240 7.47 14.64 9.09
N GLN A 241 6.39 15.07 8.43
CA GLN A 241 5.08 14.42 8.45
C GLN A 241 5.18 12.93 8.11
N LEU A 242 4.52 12.10 8.94
CA LEU A 242 4.38 10.66 8.73
C LEU A 242 3.40 10.40 7.57
N ARG A 243 3.67 9.38 6.77
CA ARG A 243 2.80 8.96 5.65
C ARG A 243 2.14 7.61 5.90
N ASN A 244 2.91 6.63 6.35
CA ASN A 244 2.42 5.28 6.56
C ASN A 244 3.21 4.56 7.67
N ILE A 245 2.53 3.69 8.40
CA ILE A 245 3.09 2.79 9.42
C ILE A 245 2.77 1.37 8.97
N CYS A 246 3.73 0.45 9.12
CA CYS A 246 3.50 -0.98 8.99
C CYS A 246 4.25 -1.71 10.10
N ALA A 247 3.52 -2.44 10.92
CA ALA A 247 4.08 -3.29 11.96
C ALA A 247 4.48 -4.65 11.37
N ASN A 248 5.59 -5.18 11.86
CA ASN A 248 6.03 -6.51 11.53
C ASN A 248 5.12 -7.53 12.23
N LYS A 249 4.71 -8.57 11.51
CA LYS A 249 3.81 -9.61 12.04
C LYS A 249 4.56 -10.82 12.64
N HIS A 250 5.89 -10.77 12.67
CA HIS A 250 6.76 -11.81 13.26
C HIS A 250 7.63 -11.31 14.41
N LYS A 251 7.83 -9.99 14.52
CA LYS A 251 8.74 -9.36 15.47
C LYS A 251 8.11 -8.10 16.04
N ASP A 252 8.53 -7.70 17.23
CA ASP A 252 8.03 -6.50 17.90
C ASP A 252 8.68 -5.21 17.39
N VAL A 253 8.61 -5.00 16.07
CA VAL A 253 9.16 -3.84 15.36
C VAL A 253 8.16 -3.32 14.35
N PHE A 254 8.23 -2.03 14.04
CA PHE A 254 7.41 -1.40 13.02
C PHE A 254 8.23 -0.43 12.18
N ALA A 255 7.82 -0.28 10.93
CA ALA A 255 8.36 0.68 9.98
C ALA A 255 7.45 1.89 9.90
N THR A 256 8.03 3.08 9.96
CA THR A 256 7.32 4.35 9.78
C THR A 256 7.95 5.13 8.65
N SER A 257 7.13 5.65 7.75
CA SER A 257 7.56 6.39 6.57
C SER A 257 7.15 7.87 6.65
N SER A 258 7.88 8.72 5.94
CA SER A 258 7.64 10.17 5.97
C SER A 258 7.78 10.83 4.60
N ILE A 259 7.39 12.10 4.53
CA ILE A 259 7.52 12.92 3.31
C ILE A 259 8.97 13.24 2.90
N GLU A 260 9.96 12.93 3.74
CA GLU A 260 11.38 13.24 3.46
C GLU A 260 12.17 12.06 2.84
N GLY A 261 11.49 11.13 2.17
CA GLY A 261 12.15 10.00 1.51
C GLY A 261 12.87 9.08 2.48
N ARG A 262 12.34 8.93 3.70
CA ARG A 262 12.92 8.09 4.77
C ARG A 262 11.91 7.09 5.30
N VAL A 263 12.48 6.00 5.79
CA VAL A 263 11.79 5.01 6.63
C VAL A 263 12.60 4.83 7.91
N GLN A 264 11.89 4.75 9.03
CA GLN A 264 12.43 4.44 10.34
C GLN A 264 11.90 3.09 10.80
N ILE A 265 12.81 2.21 11.22
CA ILE A 265 12.51 0.96 11.92
C ILE A 265 12.66 1.25 13.41
N THR A 266 11.64 0.89 14.21
CA THR A 266 11.63 1.09 15.66
C THR A 266 10.96 -0.11 16.33
N SER A 267 11.51 -0.60 17.44
CA SER A 267 10.84 -1.58 18.29
C SER A 267 9.74 -0.94 19.13
N VAL A 268 8.69 -1.68 19.43
CA VAL A 268 7.57 -1.16 20.25
C VAL A 268 8.06 -0.82 21.66
N GLU A 269 8.89 -1.67 22.26
CA GLU A 269 9.53 -1.41 23.56
C GLU A 269 10.26 -0.05 23.61
N LYS A 270 11.04 0.28 22.57
CA LYS A 270 11.77 1.56 22.53
C LYS A 270 10.86 2.76 22.33
N ALA A 271 9.81 2.60 21.54
CA ALA A 271 8.78 3.63 21.42
C ALA A 271 8.13 3.90 22.77
N LEU A 272 7.79 2.85 23.53
CA LEU A 272 7.20 2.98 24.88
C LEU A 272 8.14 3.66 25.89
N LYS A 273 9.46 3.49 25.76
CA LYS A 273 10.45 4.16 26.61
C LYS A 273 10.78 5.59 26.16
N GLY A 274 10.23 6.07 25.04
CA GLY A 274 10.60 7.34 24.44
C GLY A 274 12.04 7.38 23.88
N GLU A 275 12.69 6.22 23.76
CA GLU A 275 14.11 6.07 23.37
C GLU A 275 14.30 6.00 21.84
N VAL A 276 13.35 6.54 21.08
CA VAL A 276 13.30 6.46 19.62
C VAL A 276 14.49 7.15 18.95
N ASN A 277 15.05 8.18 19.58
CA ASN A 277 16.24 8.90 19.10
C ASN A 277 17.54 8.45 19.77
N SER A 278 17.47 7.43 20.65
CA SER A 278 18.67 6.90 21.31
C SER A 278 19.55 6.15 20.31
N LYS A 279 20.85 6.44 20.35
CA LYS A 279 21.87 5.73 19.56
C LYS A 279 22.23 4.37 20.17
N GLU A 280 21.72 4.08 21.36
CA GLU A 280 21.96 2.82 22.05
C GLU A 280 21.11 1.72 21.38
N SER A 281 21.76 0.65 20.92
CA SER A 281 21.22 -0.49 20.16
C SER A 281 20.55 -0.17 18.79
N PRO A 282 21.33 0.16 17.74
CA PRO A 282 20.82 0.52 16.41
C PRO A 282 20.27 -0.66 15.58
N LYS A 283 20.25 -1.90 16.10
CA LYS A 283 19.80 -3.08 15.35
C LYS A 283 18.31 -2.96 14.98
N ASP A 284 17.48 -2.64 15.97
CA ASP A 284 16.01 -2.56 15.81
C ASP A 284 15.47 -1.14 15.99
N ASN A 285 16.36 -0.14 15.95
CA ASN A 285 15.99 1.28 15.97
C ASN A 285 16.95 2.10 15.09
N TYR A 286 16.54 2.42 13.87
CA TYR A 286 17.33 3.22 12.95
C TYR A 286 16.47 3.78 11.81
N ALA A 287 16.92 4.86 11.18
CA ALA A 287 16.30 5.43 9.99
C ALA A 287 17.23 5.38 8.78
N PHE A 288 16.67 5.15 7.60
CA PHE A 288 17.42 5.11 6.34
C PHE A 288 16.73 5.93 5.25
N LYS A 289 17.53 6.42 4.31
CA LYS A 289 17.07 7.14 3.11
C LYS A 289 16.76 6.11 2.02
N CYS A 290 15.62 6.24 1.35
CA CYS A 290 15.20 5.28 0.32
C CYS A 290 14.79 5.95 -1.00
N HIS A 291 13.84 6.90 -0.97
CA HIS A 291 13.30 7.54 -2.18
C HIS A 291 13.90 8.92 -2.40
N ARG A 292 15.15 8.93 -2.90
CA ARG A 292 15.92 10.14 -3.20
C ARG A 292 16.73 9.95 -4.46
N THR A 293 16.72 10.96 -5.32
CA THR A 293 17.47 10.96 -6.59
C THR A 293 18.50 12.08 -6.55
N LYS A 294 19.76 11.71 -6.73
CA LYS A 294 20.85 12.67 -6.87
C LYS A 294 20.99 13.06 -8.33
N ASP A 295 20.98 14.35 -8.59
CA ASP A 295 21.41 14.91 -9.85
C ASP A 295 22.86 15.38 -9.70
N ASN A 296 23.80 14.58 -10.19
CA ASN A 296 25.22 14.90 -10.12
C ASN A 296 25.59 16.10 -11.01
N SER A 297 24.79 16.42 -12.03
CA SER A 297 25.05 17.55 -12.92
C SER A 297 24.70 18.87 -12.25
N MET A 298 23.60 18.89 -11.49
CA MET A 298 23.14 20.08 -10.76
C MET A 298 23.61 20.11 -9.30
N MET A 299 24.29 19.06 -8.82
CA MET A 299 24.69 18.88 -7.42
C MET A 299 23.50 18.97 -6.43
N THR A 300 22.30 18.56 -6.87
CA THR A 300 21.07 18.58 -6.07
C THR A 300 20.60 17.17 -5.71
N GLU A 301 19.88 17.05 -4.59
CA GLU A 301 19.19 15.80 -4.19
C GLU A 301 17.68 16.08 -4.17
N THR A 302 16.94 15.46 -5.09
CA THR A 302 15.48 15.47 -5.08
C THR A 302 14.98 14.41 -4.12
N ILE A 303 14.08 14.80 -3.22
CA ILE A 303 13.56 13.95 -2.15
C ILE A 303 12.07 13.72 -2.41
N TYR A 304 11.65 12.46 -2.41
CA TYR A 304 10.27 12.08 -2.69
C TYR A 304 9.60 11.50 -1.44
N PRO A 305 8.31 11.81 -1.18
CA PRO A 305 7.57 11.16 -0.12
C PRO A 305 7.52 9.64 -0.28
N VAL A 306 7.68 8.93 0.83
CA VAL A 306 7.47 7.48 0.90
C VAL A 306 6.00 7.28 1.30
N ASN A 307 5.18 6.83 0.37
CA ASN A 307 3.72 6.79 0.55
C ASN A 307 3.24 5.51 1.21
N SER A 308 3.93 4.40 0.98
CA SER A 308 3.53 3.09 1.50
C SER A 308 4.73 2.27 1.91
N VAL A 309 4.58 1.55 3.02
CA VAL A 309 5.51 0.53 3.49
C VAL A 309 4.74 -0.74 3.81
N CYS A 310 5.34 -1.91 3.57
CA CYS A 310 4.69 -3.19 3.85
C CYS A 310 5.75 -4.26 4.13
N PHE A 311 5.64 -4.97 5.25
CA PHE A 311 6.50 -6.12 5.53
C PHE A 311 6.06 -7.35 4.75
N HIS A 312 7.01 -8.18 4.34
CA HIS A 312 6.73 -9.44 3.66
C HIS A 312 6.05 -10.43 4.62
N PRO A 313 4.94 -11.07 4.21
CA PRO A 313 4.15 -11.91 5.11
C PRO A 313 4.89 -13.15 5.61
N GLN A 314 5.85 -13.67 4.83
CA GLN A 314 6.64 -14.86 5.21
C GLN A 314 8.06 -14.55 5.69
N PHE A 315 8.61 -13.37 5.34
CA PHE A 315 10.02 -13.06 5.57
C PHE A 315 10.12 -11.86 6.48
N ALA A 316 10.31 -12.11 7.78
CA ALA A 316 10.26 -11.09 8.82
C ALA A 316 11.19 -9.88 8.57
N ASN A 317 12.31 -10.05 7.88
CA ASN A 317 13.26 -8.95 7.64
C ASN A 317 13.03 -8.23 6.32
N VAL A 318 12.12 -8.70 5.46
CA VAL A 318 11.92 -8.08 4.13
C VAL A 318 10.85 -7.01 4.23
N LEU A 319 11.23 -5.77 3.89
CA LEU A 319 10.35 -4.61 3.87
C LEU A 319 10.27 -4.04 2.45
N ALA A 320 9.06 -3.78 1.97
CA ALA A 320 8.82 -3.02 0.76
C ALA A 320 8.59 -1.54 1.06
N THR A 321 9.14 -0.66 0.22
CA THR A 321 8.89 0.80 0.26
C THR A 321 8.48 1.29 -1.12
N GLY A 322 7.44 2.13 -1.17
CA GLY A 322 6.93 2.73 -2.40
C GLY A 322 6.91 4.24 -2.29
N GLY A 323 7.50 4.92 -3.28
CA GLY A 323 7.70 6.37 -3.25
C GLY A 323 6.96 7.11 -4.34
N SER A 324 6.94 8.43 -4.22
CA SER A 324 6.42 9.33 -5.26
C SER A 324 7.37 9.44 -6.48
N ASP A 325 8.53 8.79 -6.43
CA ASP A 325 9.51 8.64 -7.51
C ASP A 325 9.20 7.44 -8.43
N ALA A 326 7.96 6.95 -8.41
CA ALA A 326 7.50 5.76 -9.12
C ALA A 326 8.29 4.46 -8.82
N SER A 327 9.12 4.48 -7.78
CA SER A 327 10.01 3.38 -7.46
C SER A 327 9.46 2.56 -6.29
N VAL A 328 9.74 1.26 -6.36
CA VAL A 328 9.49 0.27 -5.34
C VAL A 328 10.81 -0.39 -5.00
N PHE A 329 11.15 -0.43 -3.71
CA PHE A 329 12.35 -1.08 -3.21
C PHE A 329 11.98 -2.19 -2.24
N LEU A 330 12.74 -3.29 -2.26
CA LEU A 330 12.75 -4.27 -1.18
C LEU A 330 14.06 -4.14 -0.39
N TRP A 331 13.93 -4.20 0.92
CA TRP A 331 15.03 -4.04 1.87
C TRP A 331 15.08 -5.23 2.81
N ASP A 332 16.27 -5.63 3.19
CA ASP A 332 16.51 -6.42 4.39
C ASP A 332 16.72 -5.46 5.56
N THR A 333 15.80 -5.44 6.52
CA THR A 333 15.86 -4.55 7.68
C THR A 333 16.88 -5.00 8.72
N SER A 334 17.29 -6.27 8.72
CA SER A 334 18.32 -6.76 9.63
C SER A 334 19.71 -6.47 9.08
N ALA A 335 19.93 -6.80 7.80
CA ALA A 335 21.20 -6.56 7.11
C ALA A 335 21.36 -5.10 6.63
N LYS A 336 20.29 -4.30 6.68
CA LYS A 336 20.24 -2.88 6.28
C LYS A 336 20.67 -2.67 4.82
N LYS A 337 20.28 -3.61 3.95
CA LYS A 337 20.66 -3.62 2.53
C LYS A 337 19.43 -3.66 1.64
N ARG A 338 19.51 -2.98 0.50
CA ARG A 338 18.49 -3.10 -0.55
C ARG A 338 18.66 -4.46 -1.25
N LEU A 339 17.60 -5.24 -1.27
CA LEU A 339 17.52 -6.54 -1.94
C LEU A 339 17.13 -6.39 -3.41
N TRP A 340 16.22 -5.46 -3.69
CA TRP A 340 15.62 -5.33 -5.01
C TRP A 340 15.08 -3.91 -5.28
N ARG A 341 14.96 -3.56 -6.55
CA ARG A 341 14.28 -2.37 -7.07
C ARG A 341 13.50 -2.76 -8.34
N ASN A 342 12.33 -2.18 -8.56
CA ASN A 342 11.69 -2.23 -9.87
C ASN A 342 12.53 -1.46 -10.93
N SER A 343 12.67 -2.04 -12.12
CA SER A 343 13.23 -1.27 -13.25
C SER A 343 12.22 -0.18 -13.67
N ASN A 344 12.68 0.96 -14.18
CA ASN A 344 11.79 1.86 -14.91
C ASN A 344 11.34 1.15 -16.19
N PHE A 345 10.04 1.15 -16.50
CA PHE A 345 9.51 0.47 -17.68
C PHE A 345 8.55 1.34 -18.48
N GLN A 346 8.66 1.21 -19.80
CA GLN A 346 7.73 1.73 -20.78
C GLN A 346 6.87 0.55 -21.25
N LEU A 347 5.57 0.58 -20.97
CA LEU A 347 4.62 -0.37 -21.51
C LEU A 347 4.37 -0.01 -22.96
N VAL A 348 4.33 -0.99 -23.86
CA VAL A 348 3.85 -0.78 -25.23
C VAL A 348 2.59 -1.62 -25.40
N ASP A 349 1.43 -0.97 -25.48
CA ASP A 349 0.16 -1.61 -25.78
C ASP A 349 0.14 -1.96 -27.28
N SER A 350 0.21 -3.25 -27.61
CA SER A 350 0.30 -3.76 -29.00
C SER A 350 -0.96 -3.49 -29.81
N ASP A 351 -2.12 -3.35 -29.16
CA ASP A 351 -3.40 -3.18 -29.85
C ASP A 351 -3.74 -1.69 -30.05
N LYS A 352 -3.08 -0.80 -29.30
CA LYS A 352 -3.35 0.65 -29.31
C LYS A 352 -2.13 1.52 -29.64
N ASN A 353 -0.96 0.95 -29.96
CA ASN A 353 0.31 1.66 -30.13
C ASN A 353 0.62 2.64 -28.97
N LEU A 354 0.14 2.33 -27.75
CA LEU A 354 0.21 3.25 -26.63
C LEU A 354 1.41 2.90 -25.75
N ILE A 355 2.41 3.78 -25.74
CA ILE A 355 3.54 3.67 -24.82
C ILE A 355 3.09 4.20 -23.45
N ARG A 356 2.73 3.35 -22.48
CA ARG A 356 2.49 3.83 -21.10
C ARG A 356 3.77 3.75 -20.31
N VAL A 357 4.40 4.89 -20.06
CA VAL A 357 5.47 4.95 -19.08
C VAL A 357 4.83 4.99 -17.69
N CYS A 358 4.98 3.93 -16.89
CA CYS A 358 4.53 3.96 -15.49
C CYS A 358 5.52 4.79 -14.66
N ASN A 359 5.41 6.11 -14.78
CA ASN A 359 6.16 7.09 -14.00
C ASN A 359 5.30 7.70 -12.87
N GLU A 360 4.25 7.00 -12.47
CA GLU A 360 3.33 7.48 -11.45
C GLU A 360 3.82 7.23 -10.03
N SER A 361 3.46 8.14 -9.14
CA SER A 361 3.64 7.97 -7.70
C SER A 361 3.02 6.67 -7.21
N ILE A 362 3.78 5.88 -6.43
CA ILE A 362 3.25 4.71 -5.75
C ILE A 362 2.35 5.19 -4.62
N SER A 363 1.07 4.84 -4.64
CA SER A 363 0.09 5.22 -3.61
C SER A 363 -0.03 4.19 -2.49
N SER A 364 0.01 2.90 -2.83
CA SER A 364 -0.15 1.81 -1.86
C SER A 364 0.55 0.53 -2.33
N LEU A 365 1.08 -0.23 -1.36
CA LEU A 365 1.74 -1.52 -1.55
C LEU A 365 1.06 -2.61 -0.71
N LYS A 366 0.89 -3.80 -1.30
CA LYS A 366 0.48 -5.03 -0.60
C LYS A 366 1.21 -6.23 -1.17
N PHE A 367 1.71 -7.12 -0.32
CA PHE A 367 2.14 -8.44 -0.79
C PHE A 367 0.93 -9.30 -1.09
N HIS A 368 1.03 -10.07 -2.18
CA HIS A 368 0.07 -11.13 -2.45
C HIS A 368 0.14 -12.16 -1.30
N PRO A 369 -1.00 -12.65 -0.79
CA PRO A 369 -1.05 -13.46 0.44
C PRO A 369 -0.43 -14.87 0.33
N THR A 370 -0.04 -15.32 -0.87
CA THR A 370 0.34 -16.72 -1.14
C THR A 370 1.44 -16.82 -2.20
N LEU A 371 1.26 -16.09 -3.30
CA LEU A 371 2.21 -16.05 -4.40
C LEU A 371 3.30 -15.00 -4.16
N PRO A 372 4.51 -15.17 -4.75
CA PRO A 372 5.63 -14.25 -4.56
C PRO A 372 5.50 -12.98 -5.43
N TYR A 373 4.39 -12.26 -5.25
CA TYR A 373 4.11 -10.99 -5.92
C TYR A 373 3.97 -9.85 -4.93
N LEU A 374 4.54 -8.70 -5.29
CA LEU A 374 4.27 -7.43 -4.64
C LEU A 374 3.33 -6.62 -5.54
N ILE A 375 2.18 -6.23 -5.01
CA ILE A 375 1.16 -5.43 -5.69
C ILE A 375 1.42 -3.96 -5.38
N SER A 376 1.57 -3.13 -6.40
CA SER A 376 1.63 -1.68 -6.27
C SER A 376 0.46 -1.02 -6.98
N SER A 377 -0.22 -0.11 -6.29
CA SER A 377 -1.06 0.90 -6.93
C SER A 377 -0.21 2.11 -7.25
N CYS A 378 -0.33 2.60 -8.48
CA CYS A 378 0.37 3.78 -8.95
C CYS A 378 -0.67 4.76 -9.49
N CYS A 379 -0.73 5.95 -8.92
CA CYS A 379 -1.67 6.99 -9.34
C CYS A 379 -1.13 8.38 -9.01
N ASP A 380 -1.45 9.33 -9.88
CA ASP A 380 -1.16 10.73 -9.64
C ASP A 380 -2.25 11.38 -8.79
N THR A 381 -2.14 11.25 -7.47
CA THR A 381 -3.12 11.89 -6.56
C THR A 381 -2.90 13.39 -6.39
N PHE A 382 -1.78 13.96 -6.87
CA PHE A 382 -1.45 15.36 -6.61
C PHE A 382 -1.69 16.27 -7.83
N ASP A 383 -1.52 15.77 -9.06
CA ASP A 383 -1.52 16.63 -10.25
C ASP A 383 -2.84 16.66 -11.05
N GLN A 384 -3.76 15.70 -10.82
CA GLN A 384 -5.02 15.67 -11.60
C GLN A 384 -6.00 16.79 -11.23
N SER A 385 -5.99 17.30 -9.99
CA SER A 385 -6.84 18.43 -9.60
C SER A 385 -6.39 19.76 -10.23
N CYS A 386 -5.09 19.90 -10.50
CA CYS A 386 -4.52 21.08 -11.15
C CYS A 386 -4.74 21.06 -12.67
N ARG A 387 -4.60 19.90 -13.33
CA ARG A 387 -4.71 19.80 -14.80
C ARG A 387 -6.13 20.00 -15.34
N LEU A 388 -7.17 19.58 -14.62
CA LEU A 388 -8.57 19.86 -15.01
C LEU A 388 -8.92 21.36 -14.98
N SER A 389 -8.20 22.16 -14.18
CA SER A 389 -8.39 23.62 -14.10
C SER A 389 -7.69 24.40 -15.22
N SER A 390 -6.65 23.82 -15.84
CA SER A 390 -5.93 24.42 -16.97
C SER A 390 -6.49 23.98 -18.33
N GLU A 391 -6.93 22.73 -18.47
CA GLU A 391 -7.44 22.23 -19.76
C GLU A 391 -8.79 22.84 -20.17
N THR A 392 -9.59 23.31 -19.21
CA THR A 392 -10.83 24.08 -19.52
C THR A 392 -10.56 25.51 -19.98
N ARG A 393 -9.33 26.02 -19.87
CA ARG A 393 -8.96 27.36 -20.37
C ARG A 393 -8.26 27.33 -21.73
N ASP A 394 -7.50 26.28 -22.03
CA ASP A 394 -6.63 26.25 -23.21
C ASP A 394 -7.14 25.36 -24.36
N GLN A 395 -8.14 24.48 -24.16
CA GLN A 395 -8.70 23.62 -25.22
C GLN A 395 -9.74 24.30 -26.14
N ALA A 396 -9.88 25.62 -26.07
CA ALA A 396 -10.76 26.34 -26.99
C ALA A 396 -10.18 26.55 -28.39
N ASN A 397 -8.88 26.27 -28.65
CA ASN A 397 -8.25 26.76 -29.90
C ASN A 397 -7.20 25.92 -30.62
N ASP A 398 -6.83 24.69 -30.21
CA ASP A 398 -5.91 23.90 -31.05
C ASP A 398 -6.30 22.42 -31.18
N GLY A 399 -6.43 21.99 -32.43
CA GLY A 399 -6.71 20.62 -32.83
C GLY A 399 -5.47 19.73 -32.73
N SER A 400 -5.71 18.49 -32.30
CA SER A 400 -4.82 17.32 -32.41
C SER A 400 -3.44 17.42 -31.74
N ASN A 401 -3.40 17.20 -30.43
CA ASN A 401 -2.39 16.38 -29.75
C ASN A 401 -2.86 16.10 -28.31
N SER A 402 -3.74 15.12 -28.14
CA SER A 402 -4.18 14.70 -26.80
C SER A 402 -2.99 14.07 -26.07
N ILE A 403 -2.49 14.74 -25.03
CA ILE A 403 -1.58 14.13 -24.06
C ILE A 403 -2.28 12.86 -23.54
N PRO A 404 -1.64 11.68 -23.58
CA PRO A 404 -2.29 10.47 -23.09
C PRO A 404 -2.66 10.68 -21.63
N VAL A 405 -3.95 10.59 -21.32
CA VAL A 405 -4.49 10.68 -19.96
C VAL A 405 -3.69 9.71 -19.09
N GLN A 406 -2.92 10.25 -18.12
CA GLN A 406 -2.20 9.43 -17.14
C GLN A 406 -3.24 8.69 -16.29
N ARG A 407 -3.27 7.38 -16.44
CA ARG A 407 -4.25 6.49 -15.81
C ARG A 407 -3.62 5.81 -14.61
N SER A 408 -4.41 5.64 -13.56
CA SER A 408 -4.05 4.75 -12.46
C SER A 408 -3.69 3.35 -12.97
N SER A 409 -2.77 2.69 -12.29
CA SER A 409 -2.33 1.33 -12.64
C SER A 409 -2.15 0.47 -11.40
N ILE A 410 -2.48 -0.81 -11.53
CA ILE A 410 -2.11 -1.85 -10.57
C ILE A 410 -1.07 -2.75 -11.24
N ILE A 411 0.08 -2.87 -10.59
CA ILE A 411 1.22 -3.64 -11.07
C ILE A 411 1.53 -4.75 -10.08
N PHE A 412 1.67 -5.97 -10.59
CA PHE A 412 2.14 -7.13 -9.85
C PHE A 412 3.61 -7.36 -10.20
N HIS A 413 4.50 -7.03 -9.26
CA HIS A 413 5.93 -7.25 -9.40
C HIS A 413 6.26 -8.68 -8.96
N SER A 414 6.79 -9.51 -9.86
CA SER A 414 7.34 -10.80 -9.47
C SER A 414 8.56 -10.57 -8.58
N VAL A 415 8.49 -10.99 -7.33
CA VAL A 415 9.60 -10.93 -6.36
C VAL A 415 10.13 -12.33 -6.04
N HIS A 416 9.85 -13.30 -6.91
CA HIS A 416 10.38 -14.65 -6.82
C HIS A 416 11.91 -14.62 -6.70
N GLY A 417 12.43 -15.27 -5.65
CA GLY A 417 13.87 -15.35 -5.38
C GLY A 417 14.40 -14.23 -4.49
N VAL A 418 13.61 -13.20 -4.17
CA VAL A 418 13.99 -12.22 -3.15
C VAL A 418 13.83 -12.89 -1.78
N LYS A 419 14.97 -13.13 -1.12
CA LYS A 419 15.05 -13.70 0.23
C LYS A 419 15.85 -12.76 1.13
N PRO A 420 15.66 -12.83 2.46
CA PRO A 420 16.57 -12.20 3.41
C PRO A 420 18.02 -12.61 3.13
N LEU A 421 18.96 -11.72 3.43
CA LEU A 421 20.38 -12.07 3.42
C LEU A 421 20.66 -12.97 4.64
N GLU A 422 21.39 -14.06 4.42
CA GLU A 422 21.83 -14.99 5.48
C GLU A 422 22.83 -14.34 6.44
#